data_AF-A0A7W7Q5L5-F1
#
_entry.id   AF-A0A7W7Q5L5-F1
#
_cell.length_a   1.000
_cell.length_b   1.000
_cell.length_c   1.000
_cell.angle_alpha   90.00
_cell.angle_beta   90.00
_cell.angle_gamma   90.00
#
_symmetry.space_group_name_H-M   'P 1'
#
loop_
_entity.id
_entity.type
_entity.pdbx_description
1 polymer ?
#
loop_
_entity_poly.entity_id
_entity_poly.type
_entity_poly.pdbx_seq_one_letter_code
_entity_poly.pdbx_strand_id
1 'polypeptide(L)'
;MHLHPSLLSELASGLLAWVDTLTRITVSAWRPPHGETVHLTVTGERHDTTRVVVYGGVDFTEDVFADLQPGGRQSVALSVLRFWASGSAGVAA
;
A
#
# COMPACT_ATOMS: atom_id res chain seq x y z
N MET A 1 8.93 13.02 13.37
CA MET A 1 7.52 13.12 12.93
C MET A 1 6.92 11.76 13.21
N HIS A 2 5.93 11.67 14.09
CA HIS A 2 5.34 10.40 14.53
C HIS A 2 4.23 10.06 13.53
N LEU A 3 4.31 8.93 12.82
CA LEU A 3 3.22 8.51 11.94
C LEU A 3 1.98 8.25 12.76
N HIS A 4 0.95 9.05 12.54
CA HIS A 4 -0.38 8.68 13.03
C HIS A 4 -0.89 7.50 12.20
N PRO A 5 -1.38 6.41 12.83
CA PRO A 5 -1.97 5.26 12.14
C PRO A 5 -3.12 5.62 11.17
N SER A 6 -3.66 6.84 11.28
CA SER A 6 -4.66 7.38 10.36
C SER A 6 -4.16 7.53 8.91
N LEU A 7 -2.87 7.81 8.65
CA LEU A 7 -2.42 8.03 7.27
C LEU A 7 -2.35 6.74 6.45
N LEU A 8 -1.97 5.62 7.07
CA LEU A 8 -1.92 4.33 6.40
C LEU A 8 -3.33 3.79 6.10
N SER A 9 -4.26 3.89 7.07
CA SER A 9 -5.63 3.42 6.87
C SER A 9 -6.36 4.23 5.79
N GLU A 10 -6.17 5.55 5.77
CA GLU A 10 -6.75 6.42 4.74
C GLU A 10 -6.16 6.12 3.35
N LEU A 11 -4.84 5.97 3.25
CA LEU A 11 -4.21 5.60 1.98
C LEU A 11 -4.71 4.24 1.49
N ALA A 12 -4.74 3.24 2.37
CA ALA A 12 -5.20 1.90 2.01
C ALA A 12 -6.68 1.89 1.58
N SER A 13 -7.53 2.67 2.25
CA SER A 13 -8.94 2.84 1.88
C SER A 13 -9.10 3.51 0.51
N GLY A 14 -8.33 4.57 0.25
CA GLY A 14 -8.32 5.23 -1.05
C GLY A 14 -7.85 4.30 -2.17
N LEU A 15 -6.83 3.48 -1.92
CA LEU A 15 -6.36 2.48 -2.89
C LEU A 15 -7.40 1.37 -3.13
N LEU A 16 -8.13 0.94 -2.10
CA LEU A 16 -9.21 -0.05 -2.25
C LEU A 16 -10.38 0.48 -3.08
N ALA A 17 -10.74 1.74 -2.93
CA ALA A 17 -11.76 2.37 -3.79
C ALA A 17 -11.36 2.30 -5.27
N TRP A 18 -10.07 2.38 -5.59
CA TRP A 18 -9.59 2.14 -6.95
C TRP A 18 -9.64 0.66 -7.34
N VAL A 19 -9.22 -0.25 -6.45
CA VAL A 19 -9.27 -1.70 -6.68
C VAL A 19 -10.67 -2.13 -7.11
N ASP A 20 -11.73 -1.59 -6.51
CA ASP A 20 -13.13 -1.94 -6.84
C ASP A 20 -13.54 -1.51 -8.27
N THR A 21 -12.77 -0.64 -8.92
CA THR A 21 -13.02 -0.17 -10.30
C THR A 21 -12.15 -0.83 -11.35
N LEU A 22 -11.23 -1.71 -10.93
CA LEU A 22 -10.18 -2.28 -11.77
C LEU A 22 -10.29 -3.81 -11.87
N THR A 23 -9.69 -4.34 -12.92
CA THR A 23 -9.45 -5.77 -13.13
C THR A 23 -7.95 -6.04 -13.24
N ARG A 24 -7.53 -7.31 -13.14
CA ARG A 24 -6.10 -7.71 -13.22
C ARG A 24 -5.21 -6.93 -12.24
N ILE A 25 -5.70 -6.79 -11.02
CA ILE A 25 -5.11 -5.94 -9.99
C ILE A 25 -3.78 -6.54 -9.50
N THR A 26 -2.77 -5.69 -9.39
CA THR A 26 -1.53 -5.96 -8.65
C THR A 26 -1.32 -4.85 -7.64
N VAL A 27 -0.96 -5.22 -6.40
CA VAL A 27 -0.57 -4.27 -5.37
C VAL A 27 0.87 -4.52 -4.98
N SER A 28 1.64 -3.44 -4.81
CA SER A 28 3.03 -3.51 -4.38
C SER A 28 3.38 -2.40 -3.39
N ALA A 29 4.29 -2.72 -2.47
CA ALA A 29 4.97 -1.77 -1.62
C ALA A 29 6.43 -1.65 -2.08
N TRP A 30 6.93 -0.42 -2.14
CA TRP A 30 8.32 -0.13 -2.50
C TRP A 30 8.91 0.89 -1.54
N ARG A 31 10.08 0.57 -0.97
CA ARG A 31 10.85 1.51 -0.16
C ARG A 31 11.99 2.07 -1.03
N PRO A 32 12.04 3.38 -1.31
CA PRO A 32 13.15 3.97 -2.05
C PRO A 32 14.50 3.76 -1.34
N PRO A 33 15.64 3.71 -2.06
CA PRO A 33 16.96 3.40 -1.49
C PRO A 33 17.42 4.30 -0.34
N HIS A 34 16.97 5.56 -0.31
CA HIS A 34 17.25 6.53 0.75
C HIS A 34 15.97 7.05 1.40
N GLY A 35 14.86 6.32 1.23
CA GLY A 35 13.53 6.77 1.64
C GLY A 35 13.19 6.34 3.05
N GLU A 36 12.75 7.31 3.85
CA GLU A 36 11.97 7.07 5.07
C GLU A 36 10.48 6.83 4.75
N THR A 37 10.11 6.72 3.48
CA THR A 37 8.75 6.47 3.03
C THR A 37 8.61 5.12 2.32
N VAL A 38 7.42 4.56 2.36
CA VAL A 38 6.98 3.41 1.57
C VAL A 38 5.93 3.88 0.58
N HIS A 39 6.16 3.56 -0.68
CA HIS A 39 5.23 3.83 -1.77
C HIS A 39 4.35 2.60 -1.97
N LEU A 40 3.06 2.75 -1.73
CA LEU A 40 2.06 1.78 -2.12
C LEU A 40 1.57 2.08 -3.53
N THR A 41 1.39 1.04 -4.33
CA THR A 41 0.96 1.17 -5.72
C THR A 41 -0.07 0.10 -6.03
N VAL A 42 -1.19 0.50 -6.62
CA VAL A 42 -2.18 -0.36 -7.26
C VAL A 42 -2.06 -0.19 -8.76
N THR A 43 -1.85 -1.28 -9.48
CA THR A 43 -1.94 -1.33 -10.94
C THR A 43 -3.11 -2.22 -11.34
N GLY A 44 -3.86 -1.82 -12.36
CA GLY A 44 -4.92 -2.64 -12.92
C GLY A 44 -5.40 -2.12 -14.27
N GLU A 45 -6.42 -2.76 -14.81
CA GLU A 45 -7.04 -2.43 -16.09
C GLU A 45 -8.52 -2.09 -15.87
N ARG A 46 -9.00 -0.98 -16.43
CA ARG A 46 -10.43 -0.71 -16.50
C ARG A 46 -11.09 -1.58 -17.58
N HIS A 47 -12.42 -1.65 -17.57
CA HIS A 47 -13.19 -2.41 -18.55
C HIS A 47 -12.94 -1.99 -20.01
N ASP A 48 -12.52 -0.75 -20.23
CA ASP A 48 -12.13 -0.21 -21.54
C ASP A 48 -10.69 -0.54 -21.93
N THR A 49 -10.02 -1.44 -21.20
CA THR A 49 -8.61 -1.85 -21.34
C THR A 49 -7.57 -0.78 -21.00
N THR A 50 -7.99 0.38 -20.47
CA THR A 50 -7.06 1.40 -19.99
C THR A 50 -6.29 0.89 -18.77
N ARG A 51 -4.96 0.87 -18.85
CA ARG A 51 -4.10 0.59 -17.70
C ARG A 51 -4.08 1.80 -16.77
N VAL A 52 -4.39 1.55 -15.50
CA VAL A 52 -4.38 2.55 -14.43
C VAL A 52 -3.31 2.18 -13.42
N VAL A 53 -2.56 3.19 -12.98
CA VAL A 53 -1.59 3.10 -11.89
C VAL A 53 -1.93 4.18 -10.87
N VAL A 54 -2.22 3.78 -9.65
CA VAL A 54 -2.52 4.67 -8.53
C VAL A 54 -1.49 4.42 -7.46
N TYR A 55 -0.94 5.48 -6.88
CA TYR A 55 0.09 5.36 -5.87
C TYR A 55 -0.08 6.42 -4.78
N GLY A 56 0.48 6.13 -3.62
CA GLY A 56 0.62 7.08 -2.51
C GLY A 56 1.76 6.66 -1.60
N GLY A 57 2.23 7.61 -0.78
CA GLY A 57 3.33 7.41 0.15
C GLY A 57 2.85 7.50 1.60
N VAL A 58 3.44 6.66 2.45
CA VAL A 58 3.36 6.72 3.91
C VAL A 58 4.77 6.63 4.47
N ASP A 59 5.04 7.10 5.69
CA ASP A 59 6.36 6.86 6.26
C ASP A 59 6.57 5.37 6.54
N PHE A 60 7.83 4.96 6.58
CA PHE A 60 8.25 3.62 6.91
C PHE A 60 8.09 3.41 8.41
N THR A 61 7.53 2.26 8.79
CA THR A 61 7.48 1.79 10.18
C THR A 61 7.84 0.32 10.17
N GLU A 62 8.79 -0.08 11.01
CA GLU A 62 9.28 -1.45 11.07
C GLU A 62 8.16 -2.44 11.45
N ASP A 63 7.23 -2.03 12.32
CA ASP A 63 6.07 -2.84 12.72
C ASP A 63 5.16 -3.26 11.56
N VAL A 64 5.11 -2.47 10.49
CA VAL A 64 4.24 -2.72 9.32
C VAL A 64 5.03 -3.27 8.13
N PHE A 65 6.28 -2.84 7.98
CA PHE A 65 7.10 -3.09 6.79
C PHE A 65 8.44 -3.78 7.12
N ALA A 66 8.50 -4.58 8.18
CA ALA A 66 9.74 -5.23 8.69
C ALA A 66 10.61 -5.86 7.59
N ASP A 67 9.99 -6.56 6.63
CA ASP A 67 10.70 -7.26 5.56
C ASP A 67 11.12 -6.35 4.38
N LEU A 68 10.73 -5.07 4.37
CA LEU A 68 10.97 -4.15 3.27
C LEU A 68 12.27 -3.35 3.45
N GLN A 69 13.35 -3.91 2.92
CA GLN A 69 14.65 -3.27 2.89
C GLN A 69 14.67 -2.01 1.99
N PRO A 70 15.58 -1.05 2.22
CA PRO A 70 15.78 0.08 1.31
C PRO A 70 16.07 -0.37 -0.13
N GLY A 71 15.37 0.22 -1.09
CA GLY A 71 15.39 -0.19 -2.50
C GLY A 71 14.52 -1.42 -2.83
N GLY A 72 14.06 -2.13 -1.80
CA GLY A 72 13.23 -3.32 -1.92
C GLY A 72 11.82 -3.01 -2.40
N ARG A 73 11.28 -3.93 -3.21
CA ARG A 73 9.89 -3.93 -3.65
C ARG A 73 9.29 -5.30 -3.35
N GLN A 74 8.08 -5.31 -2.83
CA GLN A 74 7.33 -6.54 -2.57
C GLN A 74 5.89 -6.44 -3.08
N SER A 75 5.30 -7.58 -3.44
CA SER A 75 3.87 -7.65 -3.72
C SER A 75 3.10 -7.69 -2.41
N VAL A 76 1.97 -6.99 -2.36
CA VAL A 76 1.08 -6.94 -1.21
C VAL A 76 -0.22 -7.65 -1.58
N ALA A 77 -0.66 -8.58 -0.75
CA ALA A 77 -1.96 -9.22 -0.94
C ALA A 77 -3.11 -8.23 -0.66
N LEU A 78 -4.21 -8.33 -1.41
CA LEU A 78 -5.38 -7.48 -1.16
C LEU A 78 -5.96 -7.61 0.25
N SER A 79 -5.83 -8.79 0.87
CA SER A 79 -6.23 -9.00 2.27
C SER A 79 -5.41 -8.14 3.25
N VAL A 80 -4.11 -7.95 2.97
CA VAL A 80 -3.23 -7.08 3.77
C VAL A 80 -3.62 -5.61 3.57
N LEU A 81 -3.90 -5.21 2.33
CA LEU A 81 -4.39 -3.84 2.05
C LEU A 81 -5.72 -3.55 2.77
N ARG A 82 -6.65 -4.51 2.80
CA ARG A 82 -7.91 -4.40 3.57
C ARG A 82 -7.68 -4.34 5.07
N PHE A 83 -6.73 -5.12 5.58
CA PHE A 83 -6.34 -5.07 6.98
C PHE A 83 -5.81 -3.69 7.38
N TRP A 84 -4.93 -3.09 6.58
CA TRP A 84 -4.46 -1.72 6.79
C TRP A 84 -5.59 -0.68 6.73
N ALA A 85 -6.51 -0.81 5.77
CA ALA A 85 -7.67 0.08 5.66
C ALA A 85 -8.60 0.04 6.88
N SER A 86 -8.66 -1.09 7.60
CA SER A 86 -9.45 -1.22 8.82
C SER A 86 -8.91 -0.44 10.02
N GLY A 87 -7.73 0.18 9.91
CA GLY A 87 -7.05 0.84 11.03
C GLY A 87 -6.34 -0.11 11.99
N SER A 88 -6.38 -1.41 11.70
CA SER A 88 -5.67 -2.46 12.44
C SER A 88 -4.20 -2.50 12.01
N ALA A 89 -3.46 -1.40 12.11
CA ALA A 89 -2.02 -1.45 11.83
C ALA A 89 -1.30 -2.04 13.06
N GLY A 90 -1.06 -3.35 13.05
CA GLY A 90 -0.18 -4.04 13.99
C GLY A 90 -0.79 -4.38 15.36
N VAL A 91 -1.37 -5.58 15.47
CA VAL A 91 -1.29 -6.44 16.67
C VAL A 91 -1.31 -7.91 16.23
N ALA A 92 -0.15 -8.41 15.79
CA ALA A 92 0.09 -9.84 15.89
C ALA A 92 0.58 -10.09 17.32
N ALA A 93 -0.29 -10.73 18.13
CA ALA A 93 0.03 -11.17 19.49
C ALA A 93 1.09 -12.28 19.49
#